data_AF-A0A9D6QF58-F1
#
_entry.id   AF-A0A9D6QF58-F1
#
_cell.length_a   1.000
_cell.length_b   1.000
_cell.length_c   1.000
_cell.angle_alpha   90.00
_cell.angle_beta   90.00
_cell.angle_gamma   90.00
#
_symmetry.space_group_name_H-M   'P 1'
#
loop_
_entity.id
_entity.type
_entity.pdbx_description
1 polymer ?
#
loop_
_entity_poly.entity_id
_entity_poly.type
_entity_poly.pdbx_seq_one_letter_code
_entity_poly.pdbx_strand_id
1 'polypeptide(L)'
;MVQTNKPSLLIVDDDPLISDTLTYVLSKDFDISAAESRAQVKSLMMQLDEPPQLALVDLGLPPQPHKPDEGFALIADLLSVSPSIKILVLSGQSDEANARHARALGAIDFVAKPCEPERLKSLLFNALLVQDAERSADKAPAPAKDSGIVGDSPAMDKLREQIKQYAAAPFPVLIEGESGSGKERVASSLHQLSPRSHKPYLALNCAAISPTLVEPTLFGYAKGAFTGATSARAGYFEEAENGTLFLDEIGELPLELQAKLLRVLENGEYQRVGETQPRFSNARVVTATNRDLRAEIKAGRFRADLYHRLSVFSIAVPPLREMGRDKLTLLNHFRDFYAREAKSQPFSLDPRAQQMWEDYHFPGNVRELRNIAIRLTTKYPGMAVNAQQLEAELDTDQAYPQEIPLANDSKALIELARKQLQTLANFNLDVTLRQWEKAYVEAALNMTHGNLSQAAKLLGINRTTLYSRMQTYGTE
;
A
#
# COMPACT_ATOMS: atom_id res chain seq x y z
N MET A 1 -7.83 8.07 -40.71
CA MET A 1 -8.80 8.29 -39.61
C MET A 1 -8.16 7.74 -38.36
N VAL A 2 -7.74 8.60 -37.44
CA VAL A 2 -7.16 8.18 -36.16
C VAL A 2 -8.31 7.61 -35.34
N GLN A 3 -8.34 6.30 -35.13
CA GLN A 3 -9.23 5.70 -34.13
C GLN A 3 -8.77 6.24 -32.77
N THR A 4 -9.46 7.25 -32.26
CA THR A 4 -9.34 7.67 -30.87
C THR A 4 -9.95 6.56 -30.04
N ASN A 5 -9.12 5.61 -29.60
CA ASN A 5 -9.55 4.61 -28.61
C ASN A 5 -9.97 5.37 -27.36
N LYS A 6 -11.25 5.29 -27.01
CA LYS A 6 -11.74 5.87 -25.76
C LYS A 6 -11.15 5.08 -24.59
N PRO A 7 -10.75 5.74 -23.50
CA PRO A 7 -10.28 5.05 -22.31
C PRO A 7 -11.38 4.16 -21.73
N SER A 8 -11.01 2.96 -21.29
CA SER A 8 -11.95 1.97 -20.75
C SER A 8 -12.31 2.27 -19.29
N LEU A 9 -13.60 2.29 -19.01
CA LEU A 9 -14.18 2.58 -17.69
C LEU A 9 -15.11 1.43 -17.27
N LEU A 10 -14.81 0.81 -16.13
CA LEU A 10 -15.71 -0.13 -15.48
C LEU A 10 -16.61 0.62 -14.50
N ILE A 11 -17.93 0.50 -14.63
CA ILE A 11 -18.91 1.02 -13.67
C ILE A 11 -19.53 -0.17 -12.93
N VAL A 12 -19.48 -0.16 -11.60
CA VAL A 12 -20.04 -1.21 -10.76
C VAL A 12 -21.04 -0.60 -9.78
N ASP A 13 -22.32 -0.84 -10.01
CA ASP A 13 -23.42 -0.27 -9.22
C ASP A 13 -24.62 -1.22 -9.30
N ASP A 14 -25.27 -1.50 -8.18
CA ASP A 14 -26.44 -2.39 -8.13
C ASP A 14 -27.74 -1.66 -8.50
N ASP A 15 -27.74 -0.33 -8.48
CA ASP A 15 -28.87 0.49 -8.93
C ASP A 15 -28.80 0.73 -10.45
N PRO A 16 -29.70 0.11 -11.24
CA PRO A 16 -29.72 0.28 -12.69
C PRO A 16 -29.99 1.72 -13.12
N LEU A 17 -30.70 2.53 -12.32
CA LEU A 17 -30.92 3.95 -12.66
C LEU A 17 -29.61 4.73 -12.63
N ILE A 18 -28.75 4.45 -11.64
CA ILE A 18 -27.46 5.13 -11.50
C ILE A 18 -26.50 4.64 -12.56
N SER A 19 -26.40 3.32 -12.76
CA SER A 19 -25.51 2.74 -13.77
C SER A 19 -25.89 3.19 -15.18
N ASP A 20 -27.18 3.21 -15.55
CA ASP A 20 -27.67 3.67 -16.86
C ASP A 20 -27.43 5.17 -17.06
N THR A 21 -27.69 5.98 -16.03
CA THR A 21 -27.48 7.43 -16.10
C THR A 21 -26.00 7.76 -16.28
N LEU A 22 -25.13 7.15 -15.49
CA LEU A 22 -23.68 7.34 -15.58
C LEU A 22 -23.14 6.83 -16.92
N THR A 23 -23.62 5.67 -17.38
CA THR A 23 -23.28 5.12 -18.69
C THR A 23 -23.69 6.08 -19.80
N TYR A 24 -24.92 6.61 -19.76
CA TYR A 24 -25.39 7.57 -20.75
C TYR A 24 -24.53 8.83 -20.79
N VAL A 25 -24.25 9.44 -19.63
CA VAL A 25 -23.49 10.70 -19.56
C VAL A 25 -22.03 10.51 -19.95
N LEU A 26 -21.38 9.43 -19.52
CA LEU A 26 -19.95 9.19 -19.71
C LEU A 26 -19.62 8.46 -21.03
N SER A 27 -20.59 7.83 -21.71
CA SER A 27 -20.39 7.08 -22.97
C SER A 27 -19.81 7.92 -24.11
N LYS A 28 -19.96 9.25 -24.05
CA LYS A 28 -19.38 10.17 -25.02
C LYS A 28 -17.85 10.17 -24.95
N ASP A 29 -17.30 10.01 -23.75
CA ASP A 29 -15.88 10.18 -23.45
C ASP A 29 -15.15 8.86 -23.17
N PHE A 30 -15.84 7.84 -22.65
CA PHE A 30 -15.27 6.56 -22.21
C PHE A 30 -15.90 5.37 -22.96
N ASP A 31 -15.16 4.26 -23.04
CA ASP A 31 -15.71 2.95 -23.40
C ASP A 31 -16.13 2.22 -22.13
N ILE A 32 -17.44 2.02 -21.94
CA ILE A 32 -18.01 1.69 -20.64
C ILE A 32 -18.43 0.23 -20.60
N SER A 33 -17.97 -0.47 -19.58
CA SER A 33 -18.53 -1.76 -19.18
C SER A 33 -19.23 -1.61 -17.84
N ALA A 34 -20.48 -2.07 -17.74
CA ALA A 34 -21.26 -2.00 -16.51
C ALA A 34 -21.40 -3.39 -15.86
N ALA A 35 -21.40 -3.43 -14.54
CA ALA A 35 -21.67 -4.63 -13.76
C ALA A 35 -22.49 -4.28 -12.51
N GLU A 36 -23.35 -5.19 -12.09
CA GLU A 36 -24.27 -5.02 -10.95
C GLU A 36 -23.78 -5.73 -9.70
N SER A 37 -22.73 -6.56 -9.82
CA SER A 37 -22.19 -7.33 -8.69
C SER A 37 -20.72 -7.68 -8.87
N ARG A 38 -20.04 -7.94 -7.76
CA ARG A 38 -18.65 -8.45 -7.73
C ARG A 38 -18.49 -9.74 -8.55
N ALA A 39 -19.48 -10.63 -8.54
CA ALA A 39 -19.45 -11.87 -9.32
C ALA A 39 -19.49 -11.61 -10.84
N GLN A 40 -20.29 -10.63 -11.27
CA GLN A 40 -20.35 -10.22 -12.67
C GLN A 40 -19.06 -9.54 -13.10
N VAL A 41 -18.45 -8.70 -12.24
CA VAL A 41 -17.13 -8.11 -12.51
C VAL A 41 -16.08 -9.19 -12.76
N LYS A 42 -16.02 -10.24 -11.93
CA LYS A 42 -15.07 -11.36 -12.14
C LYS A 42 -15.25 -12.03 -13.50
N SER A 43 -16.50 -12.27 -13.89
CA SER A 43 -16.81 -12.86 -15.20
C SER A 43 -16.41 -11.94 -16.35
N LEU A 44 -16.69 -10.64 -16.21
CA LEU A 44 -16.36 -9.62 -17.20
C LEU A 44 -14.84 -9.45 -17.36
N MET A 45 -14.09 -9.44 -16.25
CA MET A 45 -12.61 -9.38 -16.26
C MET A 45 -11.97 -10.57 -16.98
N MET A 46 -12.63 -11.74 -17.00
CA MET A 46 -12.14 -12.91 -17.77
C MET A 46 -12.44 -12.82 -19.26
N GLN A 47 -13.42 -12.00 -19.67
CA GLN A 47 -13.85 -11.85 -21.06
C GLN A 47 -13.16 -10.70 -21.79
N LEU A 48 -12.66 -9.71 -21.05
CA LEU A 48 -11.98 -8.56 -21.62
C LEU A 48 -10.53 -8.91 -21.99
N ASP A 49 -10.14 -8.59 -23.22
CA ASP A 49 -8.77 -8.79 -23.72
C ASP A 49 -7.74 -7.89 -22.99
N GLU A 50 -8.18 -6.72 -22.52
CA GLU A 50 -7.38 -5.79 -21.73
C GLU A 50 -8.14 -5.35 -20.45
N PRO A 51 -7.47 -5.25 -19.29
CA PRO A 51 -8.11 -4.79 -18.06
C PRO A 51 -8.48 -3.30 -18.18
N PRO A 52 -9.60 -2.87 -17.57
CA PRO A 52 -10.05 -1.49 -17.63
C PRO A 52 -9.03 -0.55 -17.00
N GLN A 53 -8.92 0.67 -17.56
CA GLN A 53 -8.00 1.69 -17.06
C GLN A 53 -8.52 2.36 -15.79
N LEU A 54 -9.84 2.55 -15.74
CA LEU A 54 -10.56 3.16 -14.63
C LEU A 54 -11.64 2.21 -14.11
N ALA A 55 -11.87 2.23 -12.80
CA ALA A 55 -13.05 1.63 -12.21
C ALA A 55 -13.78 2.65 -11.34
N LEU A 56 -15.11 2.61 -11.42
CA LEU A 56 -16.03 3.40 -10.63
C LEU A 56 -16.90 2.41 -9.86
N VAL A 57 -16.67 2.29 -8.56
CA VAL A 57 -17.17 1.18 -7.74
C VAL A 57 -18.10 1.71 -6.65
N ASP A 58 -19.34 1.22 -6.61
CA ASP A 58 -20.20 1.39 -5.45
C ASP A 58 -19.71 0.50 -4.28
N LEU A 59 -19.78 1.03 -3.06
CA LEU A 59 -19.54 0.24 -1.87
C LEU A 59 -20.70 -0.72 -1.55
N GLY A 60 -21.93 -0.29 -1.83
CA GLY A 60 -23.15 -1.00 -1.46
C GLY A 60 -23.54 -2.13 -2.41
N LEU A 61 -22.66 -3.12 -2.62
CA LEU A 61 -22.93 -4.20 -3.59
C LEU A 61 -23.69 -5.40 -2.98
N PRO A 62 -24.50 -6.11 -3.78
CA PRO A 62 -25.13 -7.36 -3.35
C PRO A 62 -24.07 -8.44 -3.02
N PRO A 63 -24.34 -9.35 -2.06
CA PRO A 63 -25.65 -9.70 -1.48
C PRO A 63 -26.12 -8.82 -0.30
N GLN A 64 -25.32 -7.89 0.21
CA GLN A 64 -25.71 -6.99 1.31
C GLN A 64 -25.52 -5.51 0.89
N PRO A 65 -26.46 -4.93 0.11
CA PRO A 65 -26.31 -3.58 -0.45
C PRO A 65 -26.14 -2.46 0.59
N HIS A 66 -26.53 -2.71 1.85
CA HIS A 66 -26.40 -1.74 2.94
C HIS A 66 -25.04 -1.79 3.66
N LYS A 67 -24.16 -2.74 3.30
CA LYS A 67 -22.82 -2.86 3.87
C LYS A 67 -21.74 -2.65 2.80
N PRO A 68 -20.64 -1.98 3.14
CA PRO A 68 -19.56 -1.68 2.19
C PRO A 68 -18.60 -2.85 1.94
N ASP A 69 -18.75 -3.98 2.65
CA ASP A 69 -17.80 -5.10 2.68
C ASP A 69 -17.50 -5.68 1.29
N GLU A 70 -18.52 -5.84 0.43
CA GLU A 70 -18.34 -6.38 -0.92
C GLU A 70 -17.67 -5.39 -1.87
N GLY A 71 -17.96 -4.08 -1.74
CA GLY A 71 -17.27 -3.05 -2.50
C GLY A 71 -15.79 -2.97 -2.13
N PHE A 72 -15.46 -3.08 -0.84
CA PHE A 72 -14.07 -3.16 -0.37
C PHE A 72 -13.35 -4.40 -0.90
N ALA A 73 -14.00 -5.56 -0.85
CA ALA A 73 -13.43 -6.79 -1.38
C ALA A 73 -13.24 -6.72 -2.91
N LEU A 74 -14.11 -6.01 -3.61
CA LEU A 74 -13.97 -5.76 -5.04
C LEU A 74 -12.78 -4.85 -5.36
N ILE A 75 -12.53 -3.80 -4.57
CA ILE A 75 -11.34 -2.94 -4.73
C ILE A 75 -10.06 -3.79 -4.66
N ALA A 76 -9.97 -4.66 -3.66
CA ALA A 76 -8.83 -5.57 -3.51
C ALA A 76 -8.69 -6.54 -4.70
N ASP A 77 -9.81 -7.13 -5.16
CA ASP A 77 -9.81 -8.01 -6.34
C ASP A 77 -9.32 -7.26 -7.60
N LEU A 78 -9.81 -6.04 -7.84
CA LEU A 78 -9.40 -5.23 -9.01
C LEU A 78 -7.92 -4.88 -8.99
N LEU A 79 -7.38 -4.49 -7.83
CA LEU A 79 -5.96 -4.18 -7.68
C LEU A 79 -5.06 -5.42 -7.80
N SER A 80 -5.56 -6.61 -7.44
CA SER A 80 -4.82 -7.87 -7.65
C SER A 80 -4.66 -8.21 -9.14
N VAL A 81 -5.69 -7.93 -9.95
CA VAL A 81 -5.68 -8.19 -11.41
C VAL A 81 -4.91 -7.11 -12.16
N SER A 82 -5.13 -5.84 -11.83
CA SER A 82 -4.45 -4.71 -12.44
C SER A 82 -4.02 -3.72 -11.36
N PRO A 83 -2.76 -3.80 -10.87
CA PRO A 83 -2.24 -2.84 -9.88
C PRO A 83 -2.23 -1.39 -10.38
N SER A 84 -2.29 -1.19 -11.69
CA SER A 84 -2.29 0.13 -12.34
C SER A 84 -3.68 0.74 -12.51
N ILE A 85 -4.76 0.00 -12.23
CA ILE A 85 -6.14 0.51 -12.36
C ILE A 85 -6.37 1.64 -11.37
N LYS A 86 -7.04 2.71 -11.80
CA LYS A 86 -7.43 3.80 -10.90
C LYS A 86 -8.89 3.64 -10.50
N ILE A 87 -9.11 3.45 -9.20
CA ILE A 87 -10.43 3.13 -8.66
C ILE A 87 -11.00 4.36 -7.96
N LEU A 88 -12.14 4.84 -8.42
CA LEU A 88 -12.95 5.86 -7.76
C LEU A 88 -14.13 5.17 -7.10
N VAL A 89 -14.41 5.54 -5.86
CA VAL A 89 -15.51 4.95 -5.10
C VAL A 89 -16.70 5.90 -5.11
N LEU A 90 -17.88 5.37 -5.44
CA LEU A 90 -19.16 6.05 -5.27
C LEU A 90 -19.87 5.47 -4.06
N SER A 91 -20.48 6.30 -3.21
CA SER A 91 -21.37 5.77 -2.18
C SER A 91 -22.43 6.78 -1.76
N GLY A 92 -23.64 6.31 -1.47
CA GLY A 92 -24.73 7.11 -0.89
C GLY A 92 -24.66 7.22 0.64
N GLN A 93 -23.83 6.43 1.31
CA GLN A 93 -23.62 6.54 2.75
C GLN A 93 -22.51 7.55 3.02
N SER A 94 -22.87 8.67 3.65
CA SER A 94 -21.97 9.74 4.08
C SER A 94 -21.15 9.33 5.31
N ASP A 95 -20.45 8.20 5.24
CA ASP A 95 -19.61 7.71 6.33
C ASP A 95 -18.14 7.95 5.99
N GLU A 96 -17.54 8.97 6.62
CA GLU A 96 -16.12 9.28 6.48
C GLU A 96 -15.23 8.08 6.81
N ALA A 97 -15.70 7.16 7.68
CA ALA A 97 -14.99 5.93 7.98
C ALA A 97 -14.85 5.03 6.72
N ASN A 98 -15.90 4.91 5.91
CA ASN A 98 -15.89 4.10 4.70
C ASN A 98 -15.03 4.71 3.60
N ALA A 99 -15.10 6.04 3.43
CA ALA A 99 -14.25 6.77 2.49
C ALA A 99 -12.76 6.58 2.83
N ARG A 100 -12.40 6.63 4.12
CA ARG A 100 -11.04 6.39 4.59
C ARG A 100 -10.60 4.95 4.37
N HIS A 101 -11.44 3.97 4.71
CA HIS A 101 -11.12 2.57 4.51
C HIS A 101 -10.91 2.23 3.02
N ALA A 102 -11.74 2.77 2.13
CA ALA A 102 -11.58 2.58 0.69
C ALA A 102 -10.23 3.12 0.18
N ARG A 103 -9.80 4.29 0.69
CA ARG A 103 -8.49 4.88 0.37
C ARG A 103 -7.34 4.03 0.88
N ALA A 104 -7.44 3.48 2.09
CA ALA A 104 -6.43 2.58 2.64
C ALA A 104 -6.26 1.32 1.78
N LEU A 105 -7.34 0.83 1.18
CA LEU A 105 -7.32 -0.30 0.25
C LEU A 105 -6.78 0.03 -1.15
N GLY A 106 -6.62 1.31 -1.49
CA GLY A 106 -6.02 1.75 -2.76
C GLY A 106 -6.94 2.53 -3.71
N ALA A 107 -8.15 2.91 -3.27
CA ALA A 107 -8.98 3.84 -4.05
C ALA A 107 -8.32 5.22 -4.16
N ILE A 108 -8.39 5.83 -5.34
CA ILE A 108 -7.78 7.14 -5.63
C ILE A 108 -8.59 8.28 -5.01
N ASP A 109 -9.91 8.16 -5.03
CA ASP A 109 -10.83 9.15 -4.49
C ASP A 109 -12.20 8.54 -4.14
N PHE A 110 -12.97 9.28 -3.36
CA PHE A 110 -14.31 8.91 -2.91
C PHE A 110 -15.30 10.04 -3.25
N VAL A 111 -16.42 9.67 -3.87
CA VAL A 111 -17.46 10.58 -4.35
C VAL A 111 -18.79 10.20 -3.68
N ALA A 112 -19.37 11.14 -2.94
CA ALA A 112 -20.70 10.94 -2.35
C ALA A 112 -21.80 11.05 -3.42
N LYS A 113 -22.80 10.15 -3.37
CA LYS A 113 -24.05 10.25 -4.14
C LYS A 113 -25.01 11.20 -3.39
N PRO A 114 -25.77 12.09 -4.06
CA PRO A 114 -25.77 12.34 -5.50
C PRO A 114 -24.56 13.18 -5.94
N CYS A 115 -23.95 12.80 -7.07
CA CYS A 115 -22.80 13.51 -7.63
C CYS A 115 -23.15 14.22 -8.95
N GLU A 116 -22.60 15.41 -9.16
CA GLU A 116 -22.72 16.11 -10.44
C GLU A 116 -21.87 15.41 -11.51
N PRO A 117 -22.44 15.07 -12.69
CA PRO A 117 -21.71 14.31 -13.70
C PRO A 117 -20.44 15.00 -14.22
N GLU A 118 -20.43 16.34 -14.32
CA GLU A 118 -19.25 17.10 -14.75
C GLU A 118 -18.09 17.01 -13.75
N ARG A 119 -18.40 16.98 -12.45
CA ARG A 119 -17.41 16.78 -11.40
C ARG A 119 -16.83 15.38 -11.46
N LEU A 120 -17.67 14.36 -11.64
CA LEU A 120 -17.23 12.97 -11.77
C LEU A 120 -16.34 12.79 -13.01
N LYS A 121 -16.74 13.37 -14.15
CA LYS A 121 -15.96 13.38 -15.39
C LYS A 121 -14.57 13.99 -15.18
N SER A 122 -14.48 15.12 -14.49
CA SER A 122 -13.21 15.78 -14.17
C SER A 122 -12.30 14.88 -13.32
N LEU A 123 -12.84 14.21 -12.30
CA LEU A 123 -12.08 13.28 -11.46
C LEU A 123 -11.57 12.07 -12.25
N LEU A 124 -12.38 11.51 -13.15
CA LEU A 124 -11.99 10.39 -14.01
C LEU A 124 -10.86 10.77 -14.98
N PHE A 125 -10.94 11.95 -15.61
CA PHE A 125 -9.84 12.43 -16.46
C PHE A 125 -8.56 12.69 -15.67
N ASN A 126 -8.66 13.24 -14.47
CA ASN A 126 -7.49 13.43 -13.61
C ASN A 126 -6.85 12.10 -13.21
N ALA A 127 -7.66 11.07 -12.93
CA ALA A 127 -7.17 9.74 -12.65
C ALA A 127 -6.42 9.12 -13.85
N LEU A 128 -6.90 9.33 -15.09
CA LEU A 128 -6.18 8.92 -16.30
C LEU A 128 -4.85 9.64 -16.46
N LEU A 129 -4.81 10.96 -16.23
CA LEU A 129 -3.56 11.72 -16.28
C LEU A 129 -2.53 11.18 -15.29
N VAL A 130 -2.95 10.83 -14.07
CA VAL A 130 -2.07 10.21 -13.06
C VAL A 130 -1.57 8.83 -13.53
N GLN A 131 -2.43 8.02 -14.15
CA GLN A 131 -2.08 6.71 -14.67
C GLN A 131 -1.09 6.79 -15.85
N ASP A 132 -1.29 7.75 -16.76
CA ASP A 132 -0.39 7.96 -17.90
C ASP A 132 0.96 8.53 -17.45
N ALA A 133 0.96 9.42 -16.45
CA ALA A 133 2.18 9.92 -15.83
C ALA A 133 2.98 8.80 -15.14
N GLU A 134 2.30 7.87 -14.47
CA GLU A 134 2.91 6.66 -13.89
C GLU A 134 3.55 5.77 -14.94
N ARG A 135 2.80 5.45 -16.00
CA ARG A 135 3.29 4.63 -17.11
C ARG A 135 4.48 5.29 -17.82
N SER A 136 4.46 6.62 -17.93
CA SER A 136 5.54 7.40 -18.54
C SER A 136 6.77 7.47 -17.65
N ALA A 137 6.60 7.59 -16.33
CA ALA A 137 7.70 7.55 -15.37
C ALA A 137 8.38 6.17 -15.29
N ASP A 138 7.61 5.08 -15.44
CA ASP A 138 8.17 3.72 -15.44
C ASP A 138 8.78 3.32 -16.81
N LYS A 139 8.38 3.98 -17.91
CA LYS A 139 8.96 3.79 -19.26
C LYS A 139 10.11 4.74 -19.59
N ALA A 140 10.21 5.87 -18.91
CA ALA A 140 11.32 6.79 -19.12
C ALA A 140 12.61 6.17 -18.54
N PRO A 141 13.68 5.98 -19.35
CA PRO A 141 14.97 5.67 -18.77
C PRO A 141 15.36 6.84 -17.87
N ALA A 142 15.40 6.61 -16.56
CA ALA A 142 15.93 7.59 -15.63
C ALA A 142 17.32 8.02 -16.12
N PRO A 143 17.64 9.32 -16.18
CA PRO A 143 18.98 9.75 -16.55
C PRO A 143 19.97 9.03 -15.63
N ALA A 144 20.97 8.37 -16.24
CA ALA A 144 21.89 7.41 -15.63
C ALA A 144 22.80 7.94 -14.49
N LYS A 145 22.45 9.08 -13.87
CA LYS A 145 23.22 9.74 -12.81
C LYS A 145 22.45 9.94 -11.50
N ASP A 146 21.13 9.87 -11.50
CA ASP A 146 20.34 9.91 -10.27
C ASP A 146 19.64 8.58 -10.06
N SER A 147 19.76 8.01 -8.86
CA SER A 147 19.14 6.75 -8.49
C SER A 147 17.59 6.78 -8.48
N GLY A 148 16.96 7.87 -8.94
CA GLY A 148 15.51 8.07 -8.88
C GLY A 148 14.96 8.18 -7.45
N ILE A 149 15.85 8.29 -6.46
CA ILE A 149 15.53 8.33 -5.03
C ILE A 149 15.66 9.78 -4.57
N VAL A 150 14.54 10.37 -4.17
CA VAL A 150 14.43 11.77 -3.72
C VAL A 150 14.66 11.86 -2.21
N GLY A 151 15.45 12.84 -1.77
CA GLY A 151 15.71 13.15 -0.36
C GLY A 151 17.19 13.37 -0.07
N ASP A 152 17.51 14.25 0.86
CA ASP A 152 18.87 14.66 1.22
C ASP A 152 19.20 14.37 2.69
N SER A 153 18.35 13.61 3.39
CA SER A 153 18.63 13.22 4.76
C SER A 153 19.81 12.24 4.86
N PRO A 154 20.51 12.20 6.00
CA PRO A 154 21.61 11.25 6.23
C PRO A 154 21.20 9.78 6.04
N ALA A 155 19.94 9.45 6.33
CA ALA A 155 19.40 8.11 6.12
C ALA A 155 19.35 7.75 4.62
N MET A 156 18.96 8.71 3.78
CA MET A 156 18.91 8.55 2.33
C MET A 156 20.30 8.52 1.69
N ASP A 157 21.27 9.28 2.22
CA ASP A 157 22.67 9.18 1.81
C ASP A 157 23.24 7.79 2.08
N LYS A 158 23.04 7.27 3.30
CA LYS A 158 23.44 5.91 3.65
C LYS A 158 22.78 4.86 2.76
N LEU A 159 21.49 5.02 2.47
CA LEU A 159 20.76 4.14 1.55
C LEU A 159 21.37 4.17 0.14
N ARG A 160 21.66 5.36 -0.40
CA ARG A 160 22.31 5.50 -1.72
C ARG A 160 23.69 4.86 -1.78
N GLU A 161 24.49 5.00 -0.73
CA GLU A 161 25.81 4.36 -0.65
C GLU A 161 25.70 2.83 -0.65
N GLN A 162 24.78 2.27 0.14
CA GLN A 162 24.52 0.82 0.15
C GLN A 162 24.05 0.32 -1.22
N ILE A 163 23.15 1.04 -1.88
CA ILE A 163 22.69 0.69 -3.24
C ILE A 163 23.88 0.67 -4.20
N LYS A 164 24.73 1.72 -4.21
CA LYS A 164 25.91 1.78 -5.08
C LYS A 164 26.87 0.62 -4.81
N GLN A 165 27.10 0.29 -3.55
CA GLN A 165 27.99 -0.79 -3.14
C GLN A 165 27.46 -2.17 -3.58
N TYR A 166 26.17 -2.42 -3.40
CA TYR A 166 25.58 -3.73 -3.69
C TYR A 166 25.17 -3.89 -5.16
N ALA A 167 24.96 -2.80 -5.91
CA ALA A 167 24.54 -2.86 -7.31
C ALA A 167 25.53 -3.64 -8.20
N ALA A 168 26.83 -3.54 -7.97
CA ALA A 168 27.83 -4.26 -8.76
C ALA A 168 27.94 -5.76 -8.43
N ALA A 169 27.46 -6.19 -7.26
CA ALA A 169 27.62 -7.56 -6.80
C ALA A 169 26.59 -8.51 -7.44
N PRO A 170 26.97 -9.75 -7.80
CA PRO A 170 26.06 -10.72 -8.42
C PRO A 170 25.12 -11.41 -7.42
N PHE A 171 25.32 -11.19 -6.13
CA PHE A 171 24.59 -11.90 -5.07
C PHE A 171 23.18 -11.36 -4.85
N PRO A 172 22.29 -12.17 -4.23
CA PRO A 172 20.96 -11.73 -3.85
C PRO A 172 20.97 -10.55 -2.89
N VAL A 173 19.95 -9.70 -2.99
CA VAL A 173 19.74 -8.56 -2.09
C VAL A 173 18.32 -8.64 -1.54
N LEU A 174 18.20 -8.61 -0.21
CA LEU A 174 16.94 -8.51 0.52
C LEU A 174 16.70 -7.04 0.92
N ILE A 175 15.55 -6.50 0.52
CA ILE A 175 15.12 -5.14 0.83
C ILE A 175 14.01 -5.21 1.88
N GLU A 176 14.28 -4.69 3.06
CA GLU A 176 13.34 -4.66 4.18
C GLU A 176 12.82 -3.24 4.36
N GLY A 177 11.52 -3.08 4.62
CA GLY A 177 10.95 -1.77 4.87
C GLY A 177 9.43 -1.79 4.85
N GLU A 178 8.82 -0.80 5.49
CA GLU A 178 7.37 -0.69 5.60
C GLU A 178 6.67 -0.62 4.24
N SER A 179 5.37 -0.91 4.21
CA SER A 179 4.58 -0.75 2.99
C SER A 179 4.62 0.71 2.53
N GLY A 180 4.85 0.93 1.23
CA GLY A 180 4.88 2.27 0.65
C GLY A 180 6.16 3.08 0.93
N SER A 181 7.20 2.50 1.57
CA SER A 181 8.50 3.17 1.83
C SER A 181 9.38 3.37 0.59
N GLY A 182 9.07 2.71 -0.54
CA GLY A 182 9.84 2.84 -1.79
C GLY A 182 10.79 1.68 -2.09
N LYS A 183 10.56 0.49 -1.51
CA LYS A 183 11.36 -0.74 -1.76
C LYS A 183 11.54 -1.06 -3.25
N GLU A 184 10.49 -0.90 -4.06
CA GLU A 184 10.53 -1.13 -5.51
C GLU A 184 11.48 -0.16 -6.22
N ARG A 185 11.50 1.12 -5.81
CA ARG A 185 12.45 2.10 -6.36
C ARG A 185 13.89 1.71 -6.01
N VAL A 186 14.14 1.25 -4.79
CA VAL A 186 15.47 0.73 -4.38
C VAL A 186 15.88 -0.48 -5.24
N ALA A 187 14.98 -1.42 -5.51
CA ALA A 187 15.23 -2.56 -6.39
C ALA A 187 15.56 -2.13 -7.83
N SER A 188 14.80 -1.17 -8.36
CA SER A 188 15.05 -0.59 -9.68
C SER A 188 16.42 0.11 -9.74
N SER A 189 16.77 0.90 -8.72
CA SER A 189 18.09 1.56 -8.62
C SER A 189 19.24 0.55 -8.58
N LEU A 190 19.08 -0.56 -7.84
CA LEU A 190 20.07 -1.65 -7.80
C LEU A 190 20.32 -2.23 -9.18
N HIS A 191 19.26 -2.41 -9.98
CA HIS A 191 19.38 -2.91 -11.35
C HIS A 191 20.06 -1.89 -12.27
N GLN A 192 19.61 -0.63 -12.25
CA GLN A 192 20.12 0.44 -13.11
C GLN A 192 21.60 0.75 -12.87
N LEU A 193 22.06 0.64 -11.62
CA LEU A 193 23.46 0.85 -11.24
C LEU A 193 24.32 -0.42 -11.38
N SER A 194 23.73 -1.55 -11.77
CA SER A 194 24.46 -2.81 -11.96
C SER A 194 25.06 -2.92 -13.37
N PRO A 195 26.06 -3.80 -13.56
CA PRO A 195 26.52 -4.20 -14.90
C PRO A 195 25.43 -4.81 -15.80
N ARG A 196 24.27 -5.14 -15.23
CA ARG A 196 23.12 -5.75 -15.91
C ARG A 196 22.04 -4.72 -16.26
N SER A 197 22.31 -3.43 -16.16
CA SER A 197 21.34 -2.36 -16.44
C SER A 197 20.75 -2.37 -17.87
N HIS A 198 21.46 -2.98 -18.82
CA HIS A 198 20.99 -3.18 -20.21
C HIS A 198 20.29 -4.54 -20.43
N LYS A 199 20.14 -5.35 -19.38
CA LYS A 199 19.48 -6.67 -19.41
C LYS A 199 18.06 -6.55 -18.87
N PRO A 200 17.19 -7.56 -19.07
CA PRO A 200 15.82 -7.52 -18.58
C PRO A 200 15.74 -7.31 -17.06
N TYR A 201 14.81 -6.46 -16.64
CA TYR A 201 14.36 -6.31 -15.27
C TYR A 201 12.90 -6.75 -15.20
N LEU A 202 12.64 -7.88 -14.54
CA LEU A 202 11.29 -8.40 -14.35
C LEU A 202 10.90 -8.26 -12.89
N ALA A 203 9.73 -7.69 -12.63
CA ALA A 203 9.17 -7.54 -11.29
C ALA A 203 7.96 -8.45 -11.13
N LEU A 204 7.89 -9.15 -10.01
CA LEU A 204 6.76 -9.98 -9.61
C LEU A 204 6.35 -9.63 -8.19
N ASN A 205 5.11 -9.23 -7.99
CA ASN A 205 4.54 -9.07 -6.66
C ASN A 205 3.88 -10.38 -6.22
N CYS A 206 4.45 -11.04 -5.22
CA CYS A 206 3.95 -12.33 -4.72
C CYS A 206 2.59 -12.22 -4.01
N ALA A 207 2.21 -11.04 -3.50
CA ALA A 207 0.93 -10.80 -2.87
C ALA A 207 -0.21 -10.58 -3.88
N ALA A 208 0.10 -10.06 -5.07
CA ALA A 208 -0.90 -9.70 -6.07
C ALA A 208 -1.37 -10.88 -6.93
N ILE A 209 -0.57 -11.94 -7.05
CA ILE A 209 -0.88 -13.11 -7.89
C ILE A 209 -1.44 -14.24 -7.03
N SER A 210 -2.48 -14.92 -7.54
CA SER A 210 -3.02 -16.13 -6.91
C SER A 210 -1.91 -17.15 -6.63
N PRO A 211 -1.86 -17.78 -5.43
CA PRO A 211 -0.84 -18.78 -5.08
C PRO A 211 -0.67 -19.89 -6.12
N THR A 212 -1.76 -20.28 -6.80
CA THR A 212 -1.78 -21.30 -7.86
C THR A 212 -1.12 -20.85 -9.16
N LEU A 213 -1.04 -19.54 -9.41
CA LEU A 213 -0.46 -18.95 -10.62
C LEU A 213 0.97 -18.43 -10.41
N VAL A 214 1.41 -18.27 -9.15
CA VAL A 214 2.79 -17.81 -8.85
C VAL A 214 3.82 -18.77 -9.42
N GLU A 215 3.61 -20.08 -9.25
CA GLU A 215 4.54 -21.12 -9.73
C GLU A 215 4.70 -21.11 -11.27
N PRO A 216 3.63 -21.23 -12.08
CA PRO A 216 3.77 -21.20 -13.53
C PRO A 216 4.29 -19.84 -14.05
N THR A 217 4.03 -18.73 -13.34
CA THR A 217 4.59 -17.41 -13.69
C THR A 217 6.11 -17.36 -13.47
N LEU A 218 6.59 -17.87 -12.34
CA LEU A 218 8.03 -17.87 -12.00
C LEU A 218 8.83 -18.84 -12.86
N PHE A 219 8.38 -20.10 -12.92
CA PHE A 219 9.16 -21.20 -13.48
C PHE A 219 8.75 -21.57 -14.91
N GLY A 220 7.58 -21.13 -15.38
CA GLY A 220 7.04 -21.52 -16.68
C GLY A 220 6.32 -22.87 -16.61
N TYR A 221 5.66 -23.24 -17.70
CA TYR A 221 4.89 -24.48 -17.77
C TYR A 221 4.95 -25.13 -19.16
N ALA A 222 4.87 -26.45 -19.18
CA ALA A 222 4.77 -27.23 -20.40
C ALA A 222 3.31 -27.30 -20.90
N LYS A 223 3.13 -27.64 -22.18
CA LYS A 223 1.81 -27.89 -22.76
C LYS A 223 1.14 -29.04 -22.00
N GLY A 224 -0.08 -28.83 -21.51
CA GLY A 224 -0.84 -29.82 -20.74
C GLY A 224 -0.46 -29.92 -19.26
N ALA A 225 0.33 -28.99 -18.71
CA ALA A 225 0.73 -29.02 -17.30
C ALA A 225 -0.44 -28.85 -16.32
N PHE A 226 -1.49 -28.13 -16.70
CA PHE A 226 -2.73 -27.96 -15.94
C PHE A 226 -3.91 -27.69 -16.89
N THR A 227 -5.13 -27.72 -16.36
CA THR A 227 -6.36 -27.43 -17.13
C THR A 227 -6.33 -25.99 -17.68
N GLY A 228 -6.19 -25.84 -18.99
CA GLY A 228 -6.02 -24.54 -19.66
C GLY A 228 -4.64 -24.30 -20.28
N ALA A 229 -3.64 -25.16 -20.02
CA ALA A 229 -2.29 -25.07 -20.60
C ALA A 229 -2.25 -25.55 -22.07
N THR A 230 -2.85 -24.79 -22.99
CA THR A 230 -2.94 -25.11 -24.42
C THR A 230 -1.60 -25.02 -25.16
N SER A 231 -0.69 -24.17 -24.68
CA SER A 231 0.68 -23.99 -25.17
C SER A 231 1.68 -24.01 -24.01
N ALA A 232 2.97 -24.21 -24.30
CA ALA A 232 4.03 -24.04 -23.32
C ALA A 232 4.40 -22.55 -23.21
N ARG A 233 4.72 -22.08 -22.00
CA ARG A 233 5.12 -20.69 -21.74
C ARG A 233 6.38 -20.65 -20.89
N ALA A 234 7.30 -19.75 -21.25
CA ALA A 234 8.48 -19.46 -20.45
C ALA A 234 8.08 -18.77 -19.13
N GLY A 235 8.85 -19.01 -18.08
CA GLY A 235 8.69 -18.34 -16.79
C GLY A 235 9.61 -17.16 -16.65
N TYR A 236 9.42 -16.36 -15.60
CA TYR A 236 10.23 -15.17 -15.34
C TYR A 236 11.72 -15.48 -15.11
N PHE A 237 12.06 -16.66 -14.57
CA PHE A 237 13.46 -17.07 -14.47
C PHE A 237 14.14 -17.26 -15.83
N GLU A 238 13.37 -17.63 -16.85
CA GLU A 238 13.85 -17.78 -18.22
C GLU A 238 13.85 -16.45 -18.96
N GLU A 239 12.80 -15.65 -18.79
CA GLU A 239 12.70 -14.33 -19.45
C GLU A 239 13.70 -13.31 -18.87
N ALA A 240 14.04 -13.42 -17.58
CA ALA A 240 15.05 -12.58 -16.92
C ALA A 240 16.49 -13.05 -17.19
N GLU A 241 16.76 -13.84 -18.23
CA GLU A 241 18.06 -14.48 -18.49
C GLU A 241 19.22 -13.47 -18.42
N ASN A 242 20.17 -13.71 -17.50
CA ASN A 242 21.31 -12.82 -17.22
C ASN A 242 20.93 -11.39 -16.78
N GLY A 243 19.65 -11.12 -16.54
CA GLY A 243 19.08 -9.87 -16.04
C GLY A 243 18.88 -9.89 -14.52
N THR A 244 17.82 -9.23 -14.08
CA THR A 244 17.41 -9.14 -12.66
C THR A 244 15.94 -9.51 -12.50
N LEU A 245 15.66 -10.40 -11.57
CA LEU A 245 14.32 -10.77 -11.14
C LEU A 245 14.07 -10.14 -9.77
N PHE A 246 13.11 -9.23 -9.72
CA PHE A 246 12.63 -8.60 -8.50
C PHE A 246 11.38 -9.32 -7.98
N LEU A 247 11.44 -9.82 -6.74
CA LEU A 247 10.32 -10.46 -6.05
C LEU A 247 9.86 -9.57 -4.90
N ASP A 248 8.75 -8.86 -5.10
CA ASP A 248 8.13 -8.05 -4.06
C ASP A 248 7.22 -8.89 -3.16
N GLU A 249 7.16 -8.50 -1.89
CA GLU A 249 6.47 -9.20 -0.82
C GLU A 249 6.81 -10.71 -0.73
N ILE A 250 8.11 -11.04 -0.72
CA ILE A 250 8.61 -12.43 -0.68
C ILE A 250 8.08 -13.24 0.53
N GLY A 251 7.67 -12.55 1.60
CA GLY A 251 7.03 -13.16 2.77
C GLY A 251 5.64 -13.76 2.50
N GLU A 252 5.03 -13.50 1.35
CA GLU A 252 3.77 -14.11 0.91
C GLU A 252 3.97 -15.39 0.09
N LEU A 253 5.22 -15.73 -0.24
CA LEU A 253 5.51 -16.88 -1.08
C LEU A 253 5.16 -18.20 -0.34
N PRO A 254 4.37 -19.11 -0.93
CA PRO A 254 4.05 -20.40 -0.31
C PRO A 254 5.31 -21.24 0.00
N LEU A 255 5.28 -21.99 1.11
CA LEU A 255 6.42 -22.82 1.57
C LEU A 255 6.96 -23.79 0.51
N GLU A 256 6.08 -24.36 -0.32
CA GLU A 256 6.46 -25.26 -1.41
C GLU A 256 7.31 -24.55 -2.47
N LEU A 257 6.97 -23.29 -2.78
CA LEU A 257 7.70 -22.47 -3.74
C LEU A 257 8.99 -21.90 -3.14
N GLN A 258 9.04 -21.66 -1.83
CA GLN A 258 10.27 -21.29 -1.13
C GLN A 258 11.36 -22.35 -1.31
N ALA A 259 11.01 -23.65 -1.29
CA ALA A 259 11.95 -24.74 -1.54
C ALA A 259 12.53 -24.71 -2.97
N LYS A 260 11.67 -24.43 -3.96
CA LYS A 260 12.08 -24.33 -5.36
C LYS A 260 12.97 -23.11 -5.60
N LEU A 261 12.60 -21.96 -5.02
CA LEU A 261 13.39 -20.74 -5.07
C LEU A 261 14.78 -20.93 -4.47
N LEU A 262 14.89 -21.63 -3.33
CA LEU A 262 16.17 -21.96 -2.72
C LEU A 262 17.07 -22.74 -3.70
N ARG A 263 16.53 -23.75 -4.39
CA ARG A 263 17.30 -24.53 -5.38
C ARG A 263 17.84 -23.66 -6.52
N VAL A 264 17.05 -22.67 -6.99
CA VAL A 264 17.53 -21.71 -7.99
C VAL A 264 18.64 -20.82 -7.44
N LEU A 265 18.51 -20.35 -6.20
CA LEU A 265 19.53 -19.49 -5.58
C LEU A 265 20.83 -20.23 -5.26
N GLU A 266 20.78 -21.54 -5.05
CA GLU A 266 21.96 -22.38 -4.79
C GLU A 266 22.67 -22.79 -6.07
N ASN A 267 21.94 -23.37 -7.02
CA ASN A 267 22.51 -24.06 -8.18
C ASN A 267 22.14 -23.42 -9.53
N GLY A 268 21.29 -22.39 -9.54
CA GLY A 268 20.68 -21.84 -10.75
C GLY A 268 19.63 -22.76 -11.39
N GLU A 269 19.37 -23.93 -10.79
CA GLU A 269 18.58 -25.00 -11.41
C GLU A 269 17.09 -24.91 -11.05
N TYR A 270 16.21 -24.99 -12.05
CA TYR A 270 14.75 -25.05 -11.88
C TYR A 270 14.11 -25.99 -12.91
N GLN A 271 12.82 -26.27 -12.75
CA GLN A 271 12.02 -27.09 -13.68
C GLN A 271 10.71 -26.35 -13.99
N ARG A 272 10.24 -26.43 -15.23
CA ARG A 272 8.90 -25.94 -15.58
C ARG A 272 7.84 -26.85 -14.98
N VAL A 273 6.66 -26.30 -14.71
CA VAL A 273 5.51 -27.10 -14.27
C VAL A 273 5.15 -28.11 -15.36
N GLY A 274 5.06 -29.39 -14.98
CA GLY A 274 4.78 -30.49 -15.90
C GLY A 274 5.98 -30.98 -16.72
N GLU A 275 7.19 -30.46 -16.47
CA GLU A 275 8.44 -30.90 -17.11
C GLU A 275 9.39 -31.49 -16.05
N THR A 276 10.11 -32.56 -16.38
CA THR A 276 11.13 -33.16 -15.50
C THR A 276 12.56 -32.74 -15.88
N GLN A 277 12.72 -32.10 -17.04
CA GLN A 277 14.01 -31.63 -17.52
C GLN A 277 14.48 -30.42 -16.71
N PRO A 278 15.70 -30.46 -16.15
CA PRO A 278 16.26 -29.31 -15.45
C PRO A 278 16.65 -28.20 -16.43
N ARG A 279 16.44 -26.96 -16.00
CA ARG A 279 16.81 -25.72 -16.68
C ARG A 279 17.65 -24.87 -15.75
N PHE A 280 18.45 -23.97 -16.31
CA PHE A 280 19.36 -23.13 -15.56
C PHE A 280 19.06 -21.65 -15.80
N SER A 281 19.02 -20.85 -14.74
CA SER A 281 18.91 -19.40 -14.79
C SER A 281 20.05 -18.75 -14.02
N ASN A 282 20.66 -17.74 -14.64
CA ASN A 282 21.67 -16.87 -14.04
C ASN A 282 21.07 -15.50 -13.63
N ALA A 283 19.74 -15.39 -13.56
CA ALA A 283 19.07 -14.17 -13.15
C ALA A 283 19.49 -13.76 -11.73
N ARG A 284 19.80 -12.48 -11.54
CA ARG A 284 20.10 -11.94 -10.22
C ARG A 284 18.77 -11.77 -9.49
N VAL A 285 18.65 -12.32 -8.30
CA VAL A 285 17.42 -12.20 -7.50
C VAL A 285 17.55 -11.00 -6.55
N VAL A 286 16.59 -10.08 -6.61
CA VAL A 286 16.40 -9.02 -5.63
C VAL A 286 15.03 -9.24 -5.00
N THR A 287 14.94 -9.20 -3.69
CA THR A 287 13.67 -9.43 -2.99
C THR A 287 13.31 -8.24 -2.12
N ALA A 288 12.02 -8.04 -1.90
CA ALA A 288 11.51 -7.05 -0.95
C ALA A 288 10.44 -7.66 -0.04
N THR A 289 10.32 -7.12 1.17
CA THR A 289 9.24 -7.49 2.09
C THR A 289 8.94 -6.38 3.08
N ASN A 290 7.67 -6.28 3.48
CA ASN A 290 7.22 -5.49 4.62
C ASN A 290 7.10 -6.30 5.93
N ARG A 291 7.26 -7.63 5.90
CA ARG A 291 7.12 -8.52 7.05
C ARG A 291 8.44 -8.72 7.77
N ASP A 292 8.37 -9.00 9.07
CA ASP A 292 9.52 -9.52 9.81
C ASP A 292 9.73 -11.01 9.47
N LEU A 293 10.62 -11.29 8.53
CA LEU A 293 10.93 -12.66 8.12
C LEU A 293 11.44 -13.53 9.28
N ARG A 294 12.06 -12.95 10.31
CA ARG A 294 12.53 -13.72 11.47
C ARG A 294 11.35 -14.17 12.33
N ALA A 295 10.31 -13.34 12.46
CA ALA A 295 9.06 -13.73 13.09
C ALA A 295 8.32 -14.81 12.27
N GLU A 296 8.31 -14.67 10.94
CA GLU A 296 7.70 -15.65 10.03
C GLU A 296 8.42 -17.02 10.07
N ILE A 297 9.75 -17.03 10.24
CA ILE A 297 10.52 -18.27 10.48
C ILE A 297 10.10 -18.94 11.79
N LYS A 298 10.00 -18.18 12.88
CA LYS A 298 9.55 -18.72 14.17
C LYS A 298 8.13 -19.28 14.11
N ALA A 299 7.28 -18.68 13.27
CA ALA A 299 5.92 -19.14 13.04
C ALA A 299 5.81 -20.31 12.03
N GLY A 300 6.94 -20.77 11.46
CA GLY A 300 6.96 -21.86 10.48
C GLY A 300 6.38 -21.51 9.11
N ARG A 301 6.16 -20.22 8.81
CA ARG A 301 5.62 -19.73 7.53
C ARG A 301 6.71 -19.35 6.53
N PHE A 302 7.95 -19.22 6.98
CA PHE A 302 9.11 -18.95 6.14
C PHE A 302 10.27 -19.87 6.48
N ARG A 303 11.01 -20.34 5.46
CA ARG A 303 12.15 -21.23 5.68
C ARG A 303 13.41 -20.47 6.07
N ALA A 304 14.10 -20.96 7.10
CA ALA A 304 15.33 -20.35 7.61
C ALA A 304 16.49 -20.40 6.59
N ASP A 305 16.62 -21.51 5.85
CA ASP A 305 17.64 -21.68 4.82
C ASP A 305 17.51 -20.67 3.67
N LEU A 306 16.28 -20.45 3.20
CA LEU A 306 15.97 -19.43 2.20
C LEU A 306 16.28 -18.02 2.72
N TYR A 307 15.93 -17.70 3.97
CA TYR A 307 16.26 -16.40 4.55
C TYR A 307 17.75 -16.13 4.53
N HIS A 308 18.58 -17.09 4.94
CA HIS A 308 20.03 -16.94 4.92
C HIS A 308 20.60 -16.77 3.51
N ARG A 309 19.99 -17.39 2.50
CA ARG A 309 20.42 -17.24 1.10
C ARG A 309 19.98 -15.93 0.46
N LEU A 310 18.84 -15.37 0.89
CA LEU A 310 18.34 -14.08 0.43
C LEU A 310 19.04 -12.89 1.12
N SER A 311 19.34 -13.02 2.41
CA SER A 311 19.93 -11.97 3.25
C SER A 311 21.46 -11.85 3.14
N VAL A 312 22.05 -12.26 2.01
CA VAL A 312 23.50 -12.08 1.76
C VAL A 312 23.85 -10.60 1.78
N PHE A 313 23.04 -9.78 1.12
CA PHE A 313 23.02 -8.35 1.32
C PHE A 313 21.63 -7.94 1.78
N SER A 314 21.56 -7.12 2.82
CA SER A 314 20.32 -6.54 3.31
C SER A 314 20.37 -5.02 3.22
N ILE A 315 19.28 -4.45 2.70
CA ILE A 315 19.05 -3.00 2.68
C ILE A 315 17.77 -2.72 3.46
N ALA A 316 17.88 -1.92 4.52
CA ALA A 316 16.73 -1.43 5.26
C ALA A 316 16.33 -0.06 4.70
N VAL A 317 15.12 0.04 4.15
CA VAL A 317 14.55 1.30 3.68
C VAL A 317 13.96 2.03 4.89
N PRO A 318 14.42 3.26 5.20
CA PRO A 318 13.93 3.99 6.35
C PRO A 318 12.45 4.37 6.14
N PRO A 319 11.62 4.32 7.20
CA PRO A 319 10.27 4.83 7.12
C PRO A 319 10.27 6.36 7.02
N LEU A 320 9.23 6.92 6.39
CA LEU A 320 9.14 8.35 6.06
C LEU A 320 9.18 9.25 7.31
N ARG A 321 8.71 8.75 8.45
CA ARG A 321 8.78 9.47 9.75
C ARG A 321 10.21 9.75 10.21
N GLU A 322 11.19 8.93 9.82
CA GLU A 322 12.61 9.11 10.16
C GLU A 322 13.35 10.04 9.20
N MET A 323 12.72 10.44 8.09
CA MET A 323 13.35 11.21 7.01
C MET A 323 13.29 12.74 7.22
N GLY A 324 12.65 13.21 8.29
CA GLY A 324 12.62 14.62 8.69
C GLY A 324 12.17 15.56 7.57
N ARG A 325 13.06 16.48 7.14
CA ARG A 325 12.78 17.49 6.11
C ARG A 325 12.55 16.91 4.71
N ASP A 326 12.95 15.67 4.45
CA ASP A 326 12.70 15.03 3.16
C ASP A 326 11.21 14.86 2.86
N LYS A 327 10.34 14.89 3.88
CA LYS A 327 8.88 14.94 3.71
C LYS A 327 8.45 16.13 2.83
N LEU A 328 9.07 17.30 3.01
CA LEU A 328 8.78 18.47 2.18
C LEU A 328 9.45 18.38 0.81
N THR A 329 10.65 17.82 0.73
CA THR A 329 11.32 17.57 -0.55
C THR A 329 10.48 16.65 -1.44
N LEU A 330 9.94 15.57 -0.87
CA LEU A 330 9.04 14.65 -1.55
C LEU A 330 7.71 15.33 -1.94
N LEU A 331 7.13 16.13 -1.05
CA LEU A 331 5.93 16.92 -1.36
C LEU A 331 6.15 17.81 -2.57
N ASN A 332 7.23 18.60 -2.56
CA ASN A 332 7.56 19.50 -3.66
C ASN A 332 7.79 18.73 -4.95
N HIS A 333 8.51 17.61 -4.89
CA HIS A 333 8.75 16.75 -6.04
C HIS A 333 7.44 16.24 -6.66
N PHE A 334 6.56 15.62 -5.88
CA PHE A 334 5.29 15.09 -6.39
C PHE A 334 4.37 16.21 -6.84
N ARG A 335 4.26 17.29 -6.08
CA ARG A 335 3.46 18.46 -6.46
C ARG A 335 3.87 18.99 -7.83
N ASP A 336 5.16 19.25 -8.03
CA ASP A 336 5.64 19.86 -9.27
C ASP A 336 5.50 18.88 -10.45
N PHE A 337 5.69 17.58 -10.20
CA PHE A 337 5.46 16.53 -11.19
C PHE A 337 3.98 16.49 -11.62
N TYR A 338 3.04 16.36 -10.68
CA TYR A 338 1.62 16.26 -11.00
C TYR A 338 1.02 17.56 -11.52
N ALA A 339 1.49 18.71 -11.07
CA ALA A 339 1.05 20.00 -11.61
C ALA A 339 1.41 20.14 -13.10
N ARG A 340 2.60 19.69 -13.50
CA ARG A 340 3.02 19.68 -14.91
C ARG A 340 2.16 18.74 -15.76
N GLU A 341 1.94 17.51 -15.29
CA GLU A 341 1.13 16.52 -16.01
C GLU A 341 -0.33 16.96 -16.12
N ALA A 342 -0.90 17.54 -15.06
CA ALA A 342 -2.24 18.10 -15.05
C ALA A 342 -2.36 19.45 -15.76
N LYS A 343 -1.26 20.02 -16.27
CA LYS A 343 -1.19 21.38 -16.85
C LYS A 343 -1.80 22.45 -15.94
N SER A 344 -1.64 22.28 -14.63
CA SER A 344 -2.16 23.18 -13.60
C SER A 344 -1.02 23.89 -12.87
N GLN A 345 -1.35 24.92 -12.09
CA GLN A 345 -0.37 25.54 -11.22
C GLN A 345 -0.19 24.72 -9.93
N PRO A 346 1.06 24.55 -9.44
CA PRO A 346 1.31 23.87 -8.18
C PRO A 346 0.68 24.63 -7.02
N PHE A 347 0.09 23.89 -6.07
CA PHE A 347 -0.44 24.47 -4.83
C PHE A 347 0.71 24.89 -3.88
N SER A 348 0.41 25.74 -2.90
CA SER A 348 1.36 26.06 -1.82
C SER A 348 0.77 25.65 -0.48
N LEU A 349 1.62 25.35 0.51
CA LEU A 349 1.18 25.17 1.88
C LEU A 349 1.42 26.46 2.65
N ASP A 350 0.42 26.89 3.41
CA ASP A 350 0.62 27.95 4.39
C ASP A 350 1.53 27.48 5.53
N PRO A 351 2.18 28.38 6.31
CA PRO A 351 3.14 27.98 7.34
C PRO A 351 2.60 26.98 8.37
N ARG A 352 1.32 27.09 8.74
CA ARG A 352 0.67 26.14 9.66
C ARG A 352 0.45 24.77 9.01
N ALA A 353 0.09 24.73 7.73
CA ALA A 353 -0.07 23.48 6.99
C ALA A 353 1.27 22.79 6.75
N GLN A 354 2.33 23.56 6.47
CA GLN A 354 3.68 23.04 6.34
C GLN A 354 4.17 22.39 7.65
N GLN A 355 3.94 23.01 8.80
CA GLN A 355 4.31 22.42 10.08
C GLN A 355 3.53 21.12 10.35
N MET A 356 2.22 21.12 10.09
CA MET A 356 1.38 19.92 10.20
C MET A 356 1.88 18.78 9.29
N TRP A 357 2.32 19.10 8.07
CA TRP A 357 2.92 18.14 7.15
C TRP A 357 4.21 17.52 7.69
N GLU A 358 5.09 18.34 8.28
CA GLU A 358 6.34 17.86 8.88
C GLU A 358 6.09 16.97 10.10
N ASP A 359 5.10 17.32 10.93
CA ASP A 359 4.74 16.61 12.16
C ASP A 359 3.96 15.31 11.93
N TYR A 360 3.30 15.17 10.76
CA TYR A 360 2.52 13.98 10.43
C TYR A 360 3.41 12.74 10.22
N HIS A 361 2.96 11.58 10.70
CA HIS A 361 3.77 10.36 10.75
C HIS A 361 3.79 9.57 9.43
N PHE A 362 2.78 9.75 8.57
CA PHE A 362 2.60 9.02 7.31
C PHE A 362 2.61 7.49 7.49
N PRO A 363 1.54 6.87 8.04
CA PRO A 363 1.42 5.42 8.16
C PRO A 363 1.63 4.66 6.84
N GLY A 364 1.19 5.23 5.72
CA GLY A 364 1.39 4.66 4.38
C GLY A 364 2.68 5.12 3.69
N ASN A 365 3.59 5.74 4.43
CA ASN A 365 4.90 6.22 3.97
C ASN A 365 4.79 7.08 2.70
N VAL A 366 5.69 6.88 1.73
CA VAL A 366 5.77 7.67 0.49
C VAL A 366 4.53 7.47 -0.38
N ARG A 367 3.89 6.28 -0.34
CA ARG A 367 2.66 6.01 -1.10
C ARG A 367 1.51 6.90 -0.65
N GLU A 368 1.31 7.02 0.66
CA GLU A 368 0.31 7.92 1.22
C GLU A 368 0.63 9.38 0.92
N LEU A 369 1.88 9.79 1.15
CA LEU A 369 2.34 11.15 0.86
C LEU A 369 2.04 11.54 -0.59
N ARG A 370 2.38 10.65 -1.52
CA ARG A 370 2.11 10.82 -2.96
C ARG A 370 0.61 10.96 -3.24
N ASN A 371 -0.22 10.10 -2.65
CA ASN A 371 -1.66 10.16 -2.82
C ASN A 371 -2.25 11.48 -2.31
N ILE A 372 -1.78 11.97 -1.15
CA ILE A 372 -2.19 13.28 -0.63
C ILE A 372 -1.76 14.41 -1.58
N ALA A 373 -0.51 14.38 -2.09
CA ALA A 373 -0.02 15.38 -3.03
C ALA A 373 -0.84 15.43 -4.34
N ILE A 374 -1.25 14.28 -4.87
CA ILE A 374 -2.14 14.18 -6.04
C ILE A 374 -3.49 14.86 -5.75
N ARG A 375 -4.11 14.55 -4.60
CA ARG A 375 -5.41 15.11 -4.22
C ARG A 375 -5.33 16.63 -4.03
N LEU A 376 -4.30 17.12 -3.35
CA LEU A 376 -4.10 18.57 -3.15
C LEU A 376 -3.86 19.30 -4.48
N THR A 377 -3.06 18.73 -5.38
CA THR A 377 -2.83 19.28 -6.73
C THR A 377 -4.12 19.36 -7.54
N THR A 378 -5.02 18.39 -7.35
CA THR A 378 -6.30 18.32 -8.05
C THR A 378 -7.35 19.28 -7.46
N LYS A 379 -7.43 19.39 -6.13
CA LYS A 379 -8.45 20.19 -5.43
C LYS A 379 -8.10 21.67 -5.33
N TYR A 380 -6.81 22.02 -5.26
CA TYR A 380 -6.34 23.37 -4.96
C TYR A 380 -5.30 23.89 -5.96
N PRO A 381 -5.54 23.81 -7.29
CA PRO A 381 -4.56 24.24 -8.28
C PRO A 381 -4.24 25.73 -8.14
N GLY A 382 -2.95 26.07 -7.95
CA GLY A 382 -2.47 27.44 -7.78
C GLY A 382 -2.90 28.15 -6.49
N MET A 383 -3.55 27.43 -5.56
CA MET A 383 -4.04 28.01 -4.30
C MET A 383 -3.08 27.72 -3.14
N ALA A 384 -3.19 28.52 -2.09
CA ALA A 384 -2.54 28.26 -0.80
C ALA A 384 -3.47 27.40 0.07
N VAL A 385 -3.01 26.22 0.44
CA VAL A 385 -3.72 25.24 1.26
C VAL A 385 -3.43 25.55 2.73
N ASN A 386 -4.49 25.79 3.48
CA ASN A 386 -4.39 26.05 4.91
C ASN A 386 -4.41 24.76 5.74
N ALA A 387 -4.15 24.86 7.04
CA ALA A 387 -4.04 23.69 7.93
C ALA A 387 -5.33 22.85 7.99
N GLN A 388 -6.51 23.48 7.97
CA GLN A 388 -7.79 22.77 8.03
C GLN A 388 -8.06 21.97 6.73
N GLN A 389 -7.71 22.56 5.59
CA GLN A 389 -7.82 21.89 4.29
C GLN A 389 -6.85 20.72 4.17
N LEU A 390 -5.64 20.86 4.74
CA LEU A 390 -4.68 19.76 4.80
C LEU A 390 -5.13 18.65 5.75
N GLU A 391 -5.61 19.01 6.95
CA GLU A 391 -6.09 18.08 7.97
C GLU A 391 -7.20 17.15 7.44
N ALA A 392 -8.11 17.68 6.62
CA ALA A 392 -9.16 16.89 5.97
C ALA A 392 -8.63 15.81 5.01
N GLU A 393 -7.38 15.89 4.58
CA GLU A 393 -6.72 14.93 3.69
C GLU A 393 -5.82 13.93 4.43
N LEU A 394 -5.50 14.19 5.70
CA LEU A 394 -4.65 13.33 6.55
C LEU A 394 -5.50 12.29 7.27
N ASP A 395 -4.93 11.10 7.49
CA ASP A 395 -5.57 10.09 8.34
C ASP A 395 -5.15 10.31 9.80
N THR A 396 -5.87 11.18 10.51
CA THR A 396 -5.64 11.50 11.94
C THR A 396 -6.42 10.59 12.90
N ASP A 397 -7.33 9.75 12.39
CA ASP A 397 -8.16 8.84 13.21
C ASP A 397 -7.52 7.48 13.44
N GLN A 398 -6.41 7.18 12.76
CA GLN A 398 -5.39 6.36 13.40
C GLN A 398 -4.77 7.20 14.52
N ALA A 399 -5.51 7.31 15.63
CA ALA A 399 -4.88 7.23 16.92
C ALA A 399 -4.06 5.95 16.86
N TYR A 400 -2.79 6.09 16.45
CA TYR A 400 -1.77 5.19 16.91
C TYR A 400 -2.08 4.99 18.39
N PRO A 401 -2.11 3.76 18.91
CA PRO A 401 -1.79 3.64 20.30
C PRO A 401 -0.48 4.42 20.37
N GLN A 402 -0.51 5.60 20.98
CA GLN A 402 0.73 6.14 21.48
C GLN A 402 1.25 4.95 22.24
N GLU A 403 2.37 4.39 21.78
CA GLU A 403 3.17 3.59 22.67
C GLU A 403 3.32 4.53 23.86
N ILE A 404 2.49 4.35 24.89
CA ILE A 404 2.72 4.93 26.19
C ILE A 404 4.13 4.41 26.42
N PRO A 405 5.16 5.28 26.35
CA PRO A 405 6.51 4.80 26.19
C PRO A 405 6.73 3.85 27.35
N LEU A 406 6.78 2.55 27.04
CA LEU A 406 6.84 1.52 28.05
C LEU A 406 8.22 1.69 28.64
N ALA A 407 8.24 2.42 29.75
CA ALA A 407 9.33 2.66 30.68
C ALA A 407 10.71 2.69 30.01
N ASN A 408 11.17 3.88 29.61
CA ASN A 408 12.60 4.22 29.74
C ASN A 408 12.93 5.71 29.54
N ASP A 409 12.05 6.52 28.95
CA ASP A 409 12.36 7.95 28.75
C ASP A 409 11.44 8.87 29.57
N SER A 410 11.81 9.05 30.84
CA SER A 410 11.09 9.90 31.80
C SER A 410 10.93 11.35 31.31
N LYS A 411 11.76 11.82 30.37
CA LYS A 411 11.70 13.18 29.82
C LYS A 411 10.51 13.38 28.86
N ALA A 412 10.22 12.40 28.01
CA ALA A 412 9.11 12.47 27.06
C ALA A 412 7.76 12.48 27.79
N LEU A 413 7.63 11.69 28.87
CA LEU A 413 6.44 11.69 29.74
C LEU A 413 6.23 13.04 30.44
N ILE A 414 7.30 13.69 30.90
CA ILE A 414 7.23 15.02 31.53
C ILE A 414 6.79 16.08 30.50
N GLU A 415 7.24 15.99 29.26
CA GLU A 415 6.89 16.95 28.21
C GLU A 415 5.42 16.79 27.76
N LEU A 416 4.92 15.55 27.67
CA LEU A 416 3.51 15.24 27.46
C LEU A 416 2.63 15.77 28.60
N ALA A 417 3.02 15.50 29.85
CA ALA A 417 2.30 16.02 31.03
C ALA A 417 2.30 17.55 31.05
N ARG A 418 3.40 18.20 30.66
CA ARG A 418 3.49 19.66 30.56
C ARG A 418 2.52 20.23 29.52
N LYS A 419 2.45 19.64 28.32
CA LYS A 419 1.47 20.05 27.31
C LYS A 419 0.04 19.89 27.82
N GLN A 420 -0.26 18.78 28.48
CA GLN A 420 -1.60 18.50 29.00
C GLN A 420 -2.03 19.48 30.11
N LEU A 421 -1.11 19.83 31.02
CA LEU A 421 -1.33 20.84 32.06
C LEU A 421 -1.49 22.27 31.51
N GLN A 422 -0.87 22.58 30.37
CA GLN A 422 -0.99 23.90 29.73
C GLN A 422 -2.30 24.07 28.95
N THR A 423 -2.85 22.99 28.41
CA THR A 423 -4.09 23.00 27.62
C THR A 423 -5.34 22.96 28.50
N LEU A 424 -5.28 22.30 29.67
CA LEU A 424 -6.43 22.11 30.56
C LEU A 424 -6.40 23.09 31.74
N ALA A 425 -7.25 24.12 31.69
CA ALA A 425 -7.29 25.20 32.68
C ALA A 425 -7.59 24.77 34.13
N ASN A 426 -8.20 23.59 34.33
CA ASN A 426 -8.56 23.03 35.65
C ASN A 426 -8.18 21.53 35.73
N PHE A 427 -6.92 21.19 35.51
CA PHE A 427 -6.46 19.80 35.62
C PHE A 427 -6.47 19.32 37.07
N ASN A 428 -7.23 18.26 37.35
CA ASN A 428 -7.21 17.56 38.64
C ASN A 428 -6.63 16.16 38.42
N LEU A 429 -5.41 15.95 38.92
CA LEU A 429 -4.66 14.71 38.74
C LEU A 429 -5.42 13.49 39.28
N ASP A 430 -6.04 13.61 40.45
CA ASP A 430 -6.75 12.49 41.09
C ASP A 430 -7.96 12.06 40.26
N VAL A 431 -8.69 13.02 39.68
CA VAL A 431 -9.85 12.72 38.81
C VAL A 431 -9.40 12.08 37.50
N THR A 432 -8.34 12.61 36.88
CA THR A 432 -7.81 12.06 35.63
C THR A 432 -7.27 10.65 35.83
N LEU A 433 -6.49 10.39 36.89
CA LEU A 433 -5.99 9.05 37.18
C LEU A 433 -7.13 8.04 37.40
N ARG A 434 -8.18 8.43 38.13
CA ARG A 434 -9.36 7.56 38.32
C ARG A 434 -10.10 7.27 37.02
N GLN A 435 -10.26 8.24 36.13
CA GLN A 435 -10.91 8.05 34.83
C GLN A 435 -10.13 7.08 33.94
N TRP A 436 -8.82 7.24 33.88
CA TRP A 436 -7.92 6.35 33.15
C TRP A 436 -7.96 4.93 33.74
N GLU A 437 -7.90 4.82 35.06
CA GLU A 437 -7.99 3.55 35.75
C GLU A 437 -9.31 2.83 35.47
N LYS A 438 -10.45 3.54 35.53
CA LYS A 438 -11.76 3.00 35.18
C LYS A 438 -11.82 2.51 33.73
N ALA A 439 -11.31 3.31 32.78
CA ALA A 439 -11.30 2.96 31.36
C ALA A 439 -10.50 1.67 31.09
N TYR A 440 -9.33 1.51 31.72
CA TYR A 440 -8.53 0.29 31.59
C TYR A 440 -9.22 -0.93 32.21
N VAL A 441 -9.87 -0.76 33.36
CA VAL A 441 -10.63 -1.84 34.01
C VAL A 441 -11.80 -2.29 33.14
N GLU A 442 -12.57 -1.37 32.57
CA GLU A 442 -13.68 -1.68 31.67
C GLU A 442 -13.21 -2.33 30.36
N ALA A 443 -12.13 -1.82 29.75
CA ALA A 443 -11.54 -2.40 28.56
C ALA A 443 -11.07 -3.84 28.81
N ALA A 444 -10.37 -4.10 29.92
CA ALA A 444 -9.91 -5.44 30.29
C ALA A 444 -11.07 -6.42 30.53
N LEU A 445 -12.18 -5.96 31.10
CA LEU A 445 -13.38 -6.77 31.30
C LEU A 445 -14.09 -7.08 29.98
N ASN A 446 -14.19 -6.11 29.06
CA ASN A 446 -14.77 -6.31 27.73
C ASN A 446 -13.96 -7.31 26.90
N MET A 447 -12.63 -7.18 26.90
CA MET A 447 -11.72 -8.07 26.17
C MET A 447 -11.71 -9.51 26.72
N THR A 448 -12.08 -9.68 27.99
CA THR A 448 -12.10 -10.99 28.66
C THR A 448 -13.53 -11.51 28.88
N HIS A 449 -14.52 -10.87 28.24
CA HIS A 449 -15.94 -11.22 28.32
C HIS A 449 -16.45 -11.38 29.77
N GLY A 450 -16.02 -10.49 30.66
CA GLY A 450 -16.42 -10.49 32.08
C GLY A 450 -15.63 -11.45 32.97
N ASN A 451 -14.57 -12.11 32.46
CA ASN A 451 -13.74 -12.99 33.28
C ASN A 451 -12.74 -12.21 34.15
N LEU A 452 -13.14 -11.96 35.41
CA LEU A 452 -12.36 -11.19 36.38
C LEU A 452 -10.91 -11.68 36.58
N SER A 453 -10.67 -12.99 36.46
CA SER A 453 -9.33 -13.56 36.70
C SER A 453 -8.41 -13.33 35.50
N GLN A 454 -8.96 -13.36 34.29
CA GLN A 454 -8.21 -13.02 33.08
C GLN A 454 -8.01 -11.51 32.95
N ALA A 455 -9.02 -10.70 33.30
CA ALA A 455 -8.91 -9.24 33.34
C ALA A 455 -7.81 -8.78 34.31
N ALA A 456 -7.75 -9.36 35.52
CA ALA A 456 -6.71 -9.05 36.50
C ALA A 456 -5.30 -9.41 35.99
N LYS A 457 -5.17 -10.55 35.29
CA LYS A 457 -3.90 -10.97 34.68
C LYS A 457 -3.46 -10.04 33.55
N LEU A 458 -4.40 -9.56 32.73
CA LEU A 458 -4.15 -8.63 31.64
C LEU A 458 -3.70 -7.25 32.15
N LEU A 459 -4.26 -6.81 33.28
CA LEU A 459 -3.91 -5.57 33.96
C LEU A 459 -2.68 -5.67 34.87
N GLY A 460 -2.10 -6.86 35.06
CA GLY A 460 -0.94 -7.07 35.92
C GLY A 460 -1.20 -6.86 37.42
N ILE A 461 -2.45 -6.95 37.87
CA ILE A 461 -2.85 -6.76 39.28
C ILE A 461 -3.51 -8.01 39.86
N ASN A 462 -3.57 -8.11 41.19
CA ASN A 462 -4.24 -9.23 41.86
C ASN A 462 -5.78 -9.13 41.69
N ARG A 463 -6.45 -10.27 41.58
CA ARG A 463 -7.91 -10.36 41.43
C ARG A 463 -8.66 -9.65 42.56
N THR A 464 -8.17 -9.77 43.80
CA THR A 464 -8.77 -9.09 44.97
C THR A 464 -8.64 -7.57 44.88
N THR A 465 -7.53 -7.07 44.33
CA THR A 465 -7.29 -5.64 44.07
C THR A 465 -8.20 -5.12 42.97
N LEU A 466 -8.37 -5.86 41.88
CA LEU A 466 -9.31 -5.52 40.81
C LEU A 466 -10.75 -5.46 41.33
N TYR A 467 -11.16 -6.46 42.12
CA TYR A 467 -12.49 -6.50 42.72
C TYR A 467 -12.76 -5.32 43.67
N SER A 468 -11.78 -4.98 44.53
CA SER A 468 -11.87 -3.82 45.41
C SER A 468 -11.98 -2.51 44.63
N ARG A 469 -11.20 -2.34 43.55
CA ARG A 469 -11.25 -1.14 42.70
C ARG A 469 -12.59 -1.01 41.97
N MET A 470 -13.16 -2.11 41.49
CA MET A 470 -14.50 -2.13 40.89
C MET A 470 -15.60 -1.74 41.88
N GLN A 471 -15.51 -2.17 43.15
CA GLN A 471 -16.51 -1.77 44.17
C GLN A 471 -16.47 -0.27 44.47
N THR A 472 -15.28 0.33 44.47
CA THR A 472 -15.11 1.78 44.66
C THR A 472 -15.75 2.59 43.53
N TYR A 473 -15.79 2.06 42.29
CA TYR A 473 -16.46 2.71 41.17
C TYR A 473 -17.97 2.50 41.12
N GLY A 474 -18.49 1.47 41.79
CA GLY A 474 -19.92 1.15 41.83
C GLY A 474 -20.68 1.80 42.99
N THR A 475 -20.00 2.58 43.84
CA THR A 475 -20.57 3.27 45.02
C THR A 475 -20.68 4.79 44.86
N GLU A 476 -20.47 5.32 43.65
CA GLU A 476 -20.77 6.71 43.27
C GLU A 476 -22.07 6.85 42.49
#